data_AF-A0A434DX40-F1
#
_entry.id   AF-A0A434DX40-F1
#
_cell.length_a   1.000
_cell.length_b   1.000
_cell.length_c   1.000
_cell.angle_alpha   90.00
_cell.angle_beta   90.00
_cell.angle_gamma   90.00
#
_symmetry.space_group_name_H-M   'P 1'
#
loop_
_entity.id
_entity.type
_entity.pdbx_description
1 polymer ?
#
loop_
_entity_poly.entity_id
_entity_poly.type
_entity_poly.pdbx_seq_one_letter_code
_entity_poly.pdbx_strand_id
1 'polypeptide(L)'
;CLVKMPNGAPALAIDAKFPLEAWNAIRAAEGVDLQKVAAQAFRRDIEVHVRDISEKYLIQGETQDTAFMFVPSESVFAEIHENFEGIVHKAHRARIVIVSPSLLMLSIQVIQAILKDARMREQAHLIQGEVIRLMEDVSRLDERVRKLQSHFGQSAKDIDDILVSTSKVTKRGQKIEALEFGAQPTEGDAGSAETTHGAKVEAGARVADSKTGQLRLRVVEGDD
;
A
#
# COMPACT_ATOMS: atom_id res chain seq x y z
N CYS A 1 5.67 24.91 -24.39
CA CYS A 1 5.51 23.53 -23.90
C CYS A 1 4.30 23.48 -22.98
N LEU A 2 3.62 22.34 -22.85
CA LEU A 2 2.49 22.15 -21.94
C LEU A 2 2.77 20.99 -20.99
N VAL A 3 2.51 21.19 -19.69
CA VAL A 3 2.54 20.13 -18.67
C VAL A 3 1.11 19.74 -18.34
N LYS A 4 0.80 18.45 -18.49
CA LYS A 4 -0.53 17.91 -18.20
C LYS A 4 -0.75 17.80 -16.70
N MET A 5 -1.89 18.29 -16.23
CA MET A 5 -2.26 18.29 -14.82
C MET A 5 -3.16 17.08 -14.49
N PRO A 6 -3.25 16.65 -13.21
CA PRO A 6 -4.10 15.53 -12.82
C PRO A 6 -5.59 15.79 -13.07
N ASN A 7 -6.39 14.73 -13.13
CA ASN A 7 -7.86 14.78 -13.12
C ASN A 7 -8.48 15.63 -14.24
N GLY A 8 -7.79 15.78 -15.38
CA GLY A 8 -8.27 16.61 -16.49
C GLY A 8 -8.22 18.11 -16.22
N ALA A 9 -7.49 18.55 -15.18
CA ALA A 9 -7.29 19.97 -14.95
C ALA A 9 -6.55 20.63 -16.12
N PRO A 10 -6.79 21.93 -16.39
CA PRO A 10 -6.13 22.67 -17.47
C PRO A 10 -4.60 22.53 -17.45
N ALA A 11 -3.95 22.52 -18.61
CA ALA A 11 -2.51 22.29 -18.70
C ALA A 11 -1.71 23.53 -18.25
N LEU A 12 -0.55 23.33 -17.62
CA LEU A 12 0.38 24.42 -17.31
C LEU A 12 1.21 24.75 -18.54
N ALA A 13 1.17 26.00 -18.99
CA ALA A 13 1.99 26.49 -20.09
C ALA A 13 3.38 26.92 -19.62
N ILE A 14 4.40 26.51 -20.36
CA ILE A 14 5.80 26.90 -20.15
C ILE A 14 6.33 27.45 -21.48
N ASP A 15 6.71 28.73 -21.48
CA ASP A 15 7.43 29.33 -22.59
C ASP A 15 8.94 29.37 -22.29
N ALA A 16 9.75 28.95 -23.25
CA ALA A 16 11.21 28.86 -23.15
C ALA A 16 11.93 29.71 -24.21
N LYS A 17 11.24 30.68 -24.83
CA LYS A 17 11.78 31.54 -25.89
C LYS A 17 12.44 32.79 -25.31
N PHE A 18 13.31 32.59 -24.33
CA PHE A 18 14.01 33.68 -23.66
C PHE A 18 14.96 34.42 -24.62
N PRO A 19 14.90 35.78 -24.71
CA PRO A 19 15.72 36.56 -25.63
C PRO A 19 17.19 36.68 -25.13
N LEU A 20 17.97 35.61 -25.34
CA LEU A 20 19.37 35.55 -24.93
C LEU A 20 20.26 36.62 -25.58
N GLU A 21 19.91 37.08 -26.78
CA GLU A 21 20.69 38.09 -27.50
C GLU A 21 20.74 39.43 -26.74
N ALA A 22 19.60 39.88 -26.21
CA ALA A 22 19.53 41.12 -25.43
C ALA A 22 20.35 41.03 -24.13
N TRP A 23 20.40 39.85 -23.52
CA TRP A 23 21.27 39.59 -22.37
C TRP A 23 22.76 39.62 -22.74
N ASN A 24 23.12 38.98 -23.85
CA ASN A 24 24.50 38.99 -24.35
C ASN A 24 24.96 40.42 -24.69
N ALA A 25 24.07 41.26 -25.20
CA ALA A 25 24.34 42.68 -25.46
C ALA A 25 24.68 43.46 -24.18
N ILE A 26 24.00 43.20 -23.05
CA ILE A 26 24.36 43.80 -21.75
C ILE A 26 25.78 43.39 -21.36
N ARG A 27 26.12 42.10 -21.49
CA ARG A 27 27.45 41.59 -21.09
C ARG A 27 28.58 42.10 -21.99
N ALA A 28 28.30 42.34 -23.26
CA ALA A 28 29.27 42.83 -24.23
C ALA A 28 29.42 44.36 -24.22
N ALA A 29 28.53 45.09 -23.54
CA ALA A 29 28.58 46.55 -23.51
C ALA A 29 29.75 47.06 -22.63
N GLU A 30 30.67 47.78 -23.28
CA GLU A 30 31.80 48.42 -22.62
C GLU A 30 31.46 49.86 -22.23
N GLY A 31 31.48 50.15 -20.93
CA GLY A 31 31.18 51.47 -20.40
C GLY A 31 29.73 51.66 -19.97
N VAL A 32 29.53 52.58 -19.02
CA VAL A 32 28.28 52.75 -18.27
C VAL A 32 27.11 53.15 -19.16
N ASP A 33 27.33 53.99 -20.17
CA ASP A 33 26.26 54.48 -21.03
C ASP A 33 25.74 53.40 -21.99
N LEU A 34 26.65 52.61 -22.58
CA LEU A 34 26.25 51.47 -23.43
C LEU A 34 25.54 50.38 -22.61
N GLN A 35 25.99 50.12 -21.39
CA GLN A 35 25.31 49.19 -20.48
C GLN A 35 23.88 49.64 -20.15
N LYS A 36 23.68 50.94 -19.88
CA LYS A 36 22.33 51.48 -19.62
C LYS A 36 21.41 51.30 -20.83
N VAL A 37 21.90 51.56 -22.04
CA VAL A 37 21.11 51.39 -23.27
C VAL A 37 20.75 49.92 -23.48
N ALA A 38 21.72 49.00 -23.34
CA ALA A 38 21.49 47.57 -23.46
C ALA A 38 20.50 47.04 -22.39
N ALA A 39 20.60 47.52 -21.15
CA ALA A 39 19.67 47.16 -20.07
C ALA A 39 18.23 47.62 -20.35
N GLN A 40 18.04 48.80 -20.94
CA GLN A 40 16.71 49.27 -21.34
C GLN A 40 16.12 48.47 -22.50
N ALA A 41 16.96 48.06 -23.47
CA ALA A 41 16.55 47.18 -24.55
C ALA A 41 16.11 45.81 -24.01
N PHE A 42 16.94 45.18 -23.17
CA PHE A 42 16.60 43.92 -22.50
C PHE A 42 15.30 44.01 -21.69
N ARG A 43 15.11 45.09 -20.94
CA ARG A 43 13.85 45.32 -20.21
C ARG A 43 12.65 45.32 -21.16
N ARG A 44 12.74 46.04 -22.27
CA ARG A 44 11.66 46.12 -23.26
C ARG A 44 11.37 44.74 -23.86
N ASP A 45 12.40 43.97 -24.20
CA ASP A 45 12.23 42.66 -24.82
C ASP A 45 11.55 41.66 -23.88
N ILE A 46 11.94 41.64 -22.61
CA ILE A 46 11.28 40.78 -21.62
C ILE A 46 9.83 41.25 -21.38
N GLU A 47 9.56 42.55 -21.34
CA GLU A 47 8.18 43.06 -21.19
C GLU A 47 7.29 42.67 -22.36
N VAL A 48 7.80 42.74 -23.59
CA VAL A 48 7.10 42.25 -24.79
C VAL A 48 6.85 40.76 -24.67
N HIS A 49 7.84 39.99 -24.22
CA HIS A 49 7.71 38.55 -24.07
C HIS A 49 6.68 38.16 -23.00
N VAL A 50 6.65 38.85 -21.86
CA VAL A 50 5.61 38.69 -20.82
C VAL A 50 4.22 38.94 -21.41
N ARG A 51 4.04 40.03 -22.16
CA ARG A 51 2.75 40.32 -22.81
C ARG A 51 2.38 39.19 -23.79
N ASP A 52 3.31 38.80 -24.65
CA ASP A 52 3.11 37.71 -25.62
C ASP A 52 2.68 36.40 -24.94
N ILE A 53 3.30 36.05 -23.81
CA ILE A 53 2.92 34.86 -23.04
C ILE A 53 1.48 34.99 -22.54
N SER A 54 1.13 36.15 -21.97
CA SER A 54 -0.20 36.37 -21.41
C SER A 54 -1.31 36.31 -22.46
N GLU A 55 -1.06 36.84 -23.66
CA GLU A 55 -2.04 36.88 -24.75
C GLU A 55 -2.17 35.54 -25.49
N LYS A 56 -1.07 34.79 -25.63
CA LYS A 56 -1.03 33.57 -26.45
C LYS A 56 -1.28 32.28 -25.67
N TYR A 57 -0.95 32.26 -24.38
CA TYR A 57 -0.95 31.02 -23.60
C TYR A 57 -1.90 30.99 -22.41
N LEU A 58 -2.49 32.11 -21.99
CA LEU A 58 -3.51 32.11 -20.92
C LEU A 58 -4.91 32.04 -21.52
N ILE A 59 -5.35 30.82 -21.82
CA ILE A 59 -6.64 30.53 -22.43
C ILE A 59 -7.56 29.90 -21.39
N GLN A 60 -8.66 30.59 -21.07
CA GLN A 60 -9.60 30.15 -20.05
C GLN A 60 -10.20 28.77 -20.41
N GLY A 61 -10.07 27.82 -19.49
CA GLY A 61 -10.58 26.45 -19.66
C GLY A 61 -9.63 25.49 -20.38
N GLU A 62 -8.60 25.98 -21.06
CA GLU A 62 -7.59 25.14 -21.74
C GLU A 62 -6.28 25.08 -20.95
N THR A 63 -5.83 26.24 -20.45
CA THR A 63 -4.59 26.37 -19.69
C THR A 63 -4.86 26.82 -18.26
N GLN A 64 -3.89 26.61 -17.39
CA GLN A 64 -3.89 27.19 -16.05
C GLN A 64 -3.94 28.72 -16.11
N ASP A 65 -4.46 29.32 -15.04
CA ASP A 65 -4.50 30.79 -14.89
C ASP A 65 -3.12 31.43 -14.83
N THR A 66 -2.09 30.61 -14.60
CA THR A 66 -0.68 31.01 -14.52
C THR A 66 0.13 30.29 -15.59
N ALA A 67 1.11 30.99 -16.17
CA ALA A 67 2.11 30.42 -17.08
C ALA A 67 3.53 30.63 -16.56
N PHE A 68 4.45 29.78 -16.99
CA PHE A 68 5.87 29.90 -16.65
C PHE A 68 6.67 30.50 -17.81
N MET A 69 7.49 31.50 -17.50
CA MET A 69 8.52 32.02 -18.38
C MET A 69 9.86 31.45 -17.94
N PHE A 70 10.41 30.52 -18.72
CA PHE A 70 11.65 29.84 -18.42
C PHE A 70 12.87 30.68 -18.81
N VAL A 71 13.77 30.87 -17.86
CA VAL A 71 15.09 31.50 -18.05
C VAL A 71 16.14 30.40 -17.99
N PRO A 72 16.97 30.20 -19.04
CA PRO A 72 17.83 29.02 -19.17
C PRO A 72 19.07 29.00 -18.28
N SER A 73 19.28 30.03 -17.45
CA SER A 73 20.45 30.15 -16.58
C SER A 73 20.05 30.70 -15.22
N GLU A 74 20.55 30.07 -14.16
CA GLU A 74 20.39 30.56 -12.78
C GLU A 74 20.97 31.95 -12.60
N SER A 75 22.14 32.24 -13.20
CA SER A 75 22.76 33.56 -13.08
C SER A 75 21.94 34.66 -13.73
N VAL A 76 21.29 34.36 -14.85
CA VAL A 76 20.41 35.31 -15.55
C VAL A 76 19.11 35.51 -14.76
N PHE A 77 18.58 34.43 -14.19
CA PHE A 77 17.41 34.50 -13.32
C PHE A 77 17.67 35.38 -12.09
N ALA A 78 18.82 35.20 -11.42
CA ALA A 78 19.21 36.01 -10.27
C ALA A 78 19.33 37.49 -10.64
N GLU A 79 20.03 37.80 -11.73
CA GLU A 79 20.18 39.17 -12.20
C GLU A 79 18.83 39.85 -12.50
N ILE A 80 17.89 39.14 -13.12
CA ILE A 80 16.54 39.68 -13.39
C ILE A 80 15.86 40.10 -12.08
N HIS A 81 16.00 39.30 -11.02
CA HIS A 81 15.40 39.60 -9.72
C HIS A 81 16.13 40.71 -8.97
N GLU A 82 17.45 40.83 -9.13
CA GLU A 82 18.25 41.86 -8.48
C GLU A 82 18.12 43.23 -9.17
N ASN A 83 18.22 43.28 -10.50
CA ASN A 83 18.36 44.53 -11.26
C ASN A 83 17.10 44.92 -12.07
N PHE A 84 16.14 44.00 -12.20
CA PHE A 84 14.94 44.20 -13.02
C PHE A 84 13.63 43.86 -12.29
N GLU A 85 13.54 44.13 -10.98
CA GLU A 85 12.35 43.89 -10.14
C GLU A 85 11.03 44.40 -10.76
N GLY A 86 11.06 45.56 -11.43
CA GLY A 86 9.88 46.09 -12.12
C GLY A 86 9.28 45.14 -13.18
N ILE A 87 10.12 44.35 -13.84
CA ILE A 87 9.69 43.31 -14.79
C ILE A 87 9.08 42.14 -14.04
N VAL A 88 9.70 41.70 -12.94
CA VAL A 88 9.20 40.61 -12.09
C VAL A 88 7.79 40.94 -11.61
N HIS A 89 7.57 42.16 -11.14
CA HIS A 89 6.25 42.64 -10.71
C HIS A 89 5.23 42.71 -11.86
N LYS A 90 5.66 43.13 -13.06
CA LYS A 90 4.80 43.12 -14.25
C LYS A 90 4.42 41.70 -14.65
N ALA A 91 5.37 40.77 -14.67
CA ALA A 91 5.14 39.36 -14.97
C ALA A 91 4.14 38.75 -13.97
N HIS A 92 4.36 38.97 -12.67
CA HIS A 92 3.46 38.48 -11.63
C HIS A 92 2.02 39.02 -11.80
N ARG A 93 1.84 40.32 -12.08
CA ARG A 93 0.52 40.90 -12.38
C ARG A 93 -0.13 40.32 -13.64
N ALA A 94 0.68 39.93 -14.62
CA ALA A 94 0.22 39.25 -15.82
C ALA A 94 0.00 37.73 -15.61
N ARG A 95 0.08 37.23 -14.36
CA ARG A 95 -0.01 35.81 -13.99
C ARG A 95 1.07 34.96 -14.66
N ILE A 96 2.26 35.52 -14.79
CA ILE A 96 3.43 34.86 -15.34
C ILE A 96 4.49 34.76 -14.26
N VAL A 97 4.94 33.54 -13.99
CA VAL A 97 6.01 33.26 -13.03
C VAL A 97 7.29 33.02 -13.81
N ILE A 98 8.31 33.81 -13.50
CA ILE A 98 9.65 33.62 -14.06
C ILE A 98 10.28 32.46 -13.30
N VAL A 99 10.81 31.47 -14.03
CA VAL A 99 11.40 30.26 -13.43
C VAL A 99 12.78 29.98 -13.99
N SER A 100 13.69 29.52 -13.14
CA SER A 100 15.01 29.02 -13.50
C SER A 100 15.01 27.50 -13.69
N PRO A 101 16.11 26.87 -14.15
CA PRO A 101 16.20 25.41 -14.28
C PRO A 101 15.87 24.67 -12.99
N SER A 102 16.39 25.11 -11.84
CA SER A 102 16.17 24.45 -10.55
C SER A 102 14.73 24.60 -10.08
N LEU A 103 14.17 25.81 -10.22
CA LEU A 103 12.79 26.09 -9.81
C LEU A 103 11.78 25.35 -10.70
N LEU A 104 12.05 25.27 -12.01
CA LEU A 104 11.25 24.49 -12.94
C LEU A 104 11.30 23.01 -12.57
N MET A 105 12.50 22.46 -12.33
CA MET A 105 12.65 21.06 -11.93
C MET A 105 11.86 20.73 -10.66
N LEU A 106 11.95 21.58 -9.63
CA LEU A 106 11.19 21.43 -8.39
C LEU A 106 9.67 21.48 -8.66
N SER A 107 9.22 22.43 -9.47
CA SER A 107 7.80 22.55 -9.83
C SER A 107 7.29 21.29 -10.53
N ILE A 108 8.06 20.74 -11.47
CA ILE A 108 7.73 19.49 -12.15
C ILE A 108 7.70 18.31 -11.16
N GLN A 109 8.65 18.21 -10.23
CA GLN A 109 8.65 17.16 -9.21
C GLN A 109 7.40 17.23 -8.32
N VAL A 110 6.98 18.43 -7.92
CA VAL A 110 5.75 18.63 -7.15
C VAL A 110 4.53 18.17 -7.96
N ILE A 111 4.44 18.57 -9.24
CA ILE A 111 3.35 18.11 -10.13
C ILE A 111 3.35 16.58 -10.27
N GLN A 112 4.53 15.96 -10.43
CA GLN A 112 4.65 14.51 -10.52
C GLN A 112 4.22 13.80 -9.22
N ALA A 113 4.55 14.36 -8.05
CA ALA A 113 4.13 13.84 -6.77
C ALA A 113 2.59 13.86 -6.64
N ILE A 114 1.96 14.97 -7.03
CA ILE A 114 0.49 15.10 -7.05
C ILE A 114 -0.13 14.11 -8.05
N LEU A 115 0.45 13.96 -9.25
CA LEU A 115 0.00 13.00 -10.26
C LEU A 115 0.14 11.54 -9.80
N LYS A 116 1.16 11.22 -9.00
CA LYS A 116 1.34 9.89 -8.42
C LYS A 116 0.30 9.64 -7.32
N ASP A 117 0.06 10.61 -6.46
CA ASP A 117 -0.97 10.52 -5.41
C ASP A 117 -2.37 10.31 -6.01
N ALA A 118 -2.73 11.09 -7.03
CA ALA A 118 -4.01 10.93 -7.74
C ALA A 118 -4.19 9.52 -8.33
N ARG A 119 -3.17 8.97 -8.99
CA ARG A 119 -3.20 7.61 -9.53
C ARG A 119 -3.27 6.54 -8.42
N MET A 120 -2.58 6.73 -7.30
CA MET A 120 -2.65 5.81 -6.17
C MET A 120 -4.05 5.78 -5.56
N ARG A 121 -4.73 6.93 -5.47
CA ARG A 121 -6.13 6.99 -4.99
C ARG A 121 -7.11 6.24 -5.89
N GLU A 122 -6.94 6.31 -7.21
CA GLU A 122 -7.79 5.58 -8.16
C GLU A 122 -7.67 4.06 -8.01
N GLN A 123 -6.47 3.55 -7.67
CA GLN A 123 -6.25 2.13 -7.41
C GLN A 123 -6.82 1.64 -6.07
N ALA A 124 -7.10 2.53 -5.11
CA ALA A 124 -7.67 2.14 -3.82
C ALA A 124 -9.07 1.49 -3.97
N HIS A 125 -9.85 1.91 -4.97
CA HIS A 125 -11.15 1.30 -5.27
C HIS A 125 -11.02 -0.15 -5.77
N LEU A 126 -9.95 -0.47 -6.50
CA LEU A 126 -9.69 -1.85 -6.94
C LEU A 126 -9.34 -2.75 -5.75
N ILE A 127 -8.56 -2.24 -4.79
CA ILE A 127 -8.22 -2.96 -3.55
C ILE A 127 -9.47 -3.24 -2.72
N GLN A 128 -10.38 -2.26 -2.57
CA GLN A 128 -11.64 -2.47 -1.86
C GLN A 128 -12.48 -3.59 -2.48
N GLY A 129 -12.59 -3.62 -3.81
CA GLY A 129 -13.31 -4.70 -4.51
C GLY A 129 -12.69 -6.07 -4.27
N GLU A 130 -11.36 -6.16 -4.26
CA GLU A 130 -10.65 -7.42 -4.01
C GLU A 130 -10.78 -7.89 -2.56
N VAL A 131 -10.80 -6.96 -1.60
CA VAL A 131 -11.06 -7.27 -0.18
C VAL A 131 -12.47 -7.83 0.01
N ILE A 132 -13.49 -7.28 -0.66
CA ILE A 132 -14.86 -7.81 -0.59
C ILE A 132 -14.91 -9.25 -1.09
N ARG A 133 -14.30 -9.54 -2.24
CA ARG A 133 -14.22 -10.91 -2.80
C ARG A 133 -13.50 -11.86 -1.84
N LEU A 134 -12.41 -11.41 -1.23
CA LEU A 134 -11.69 -12.20 -0.24
C LEU A 134 -12.58 -12.51 0.98
N MET A 135 -13.37 -11.54 1.46
CA MET A 135 -14.32 -11.78 2.56
C MET A 135 -15.40 -12.79 2.19
N GLU A 136 -15.92 -12.75 0.96
CA GLU A 136 -16.86 -13.76 0.46
C GLU A 136 -16.25 -15.17 0.45
N ASP A 137 -15.00 -15.29 0.00
CA ASP A 137 -14.29 -16.58 -0.03
C ASP A 137 -14.00 -17.11 1.38
N VAL A 138 -13.65 -16.23 2.33
CA VAL A 138 -13.50 -16.60 3.75
C VAL A 138 -14.83 -17.07 4.33
N SER A 139 -15.95 -16.42 4.00
CA SER A 139 -17.28 -16.83 4.45
C SER A 139 -17.66 -18.22 3.90
N ARG A 140 -17.40 -18.48 2.60
CA ARG A 140 -17.61 -19.81 2.00
C ARG A 140 -16.74 -20.88 2.66
N LEU A 141 -15.51 -20.53 3.03
CA LEU A 141 -14.61 -21.44 3.75
C LEU A 141 -15.16 -21.77 5.15
N ASP A 142 -15.61 -20.77 5.91
CA ASP A 142 -16.24 -20.96 7.23
C ASP A 142 -17.44 -21.92 7.15
N GLU A 143 -18.31 -21.73 6.16
CA GLU A 143 -19.48 -22.61 5.98
C GLU A 143 -19.06 -24.06 5.69
N ARG A 144 -18.05 -24.27 4.84
CA ARG A 144 -17.50 -25.60 4.55
C ARG A 144 -16.88 -26.24 5.80
N VAL A 145 -16.15 -25.47 6.60
CA VAL A 145 -15.56 -25.94 7.86
C VAL A 145 -16.64 -26.32 8.87
N ARG A 146 -17.73 -25.54 8.99
CA ARG A 146 -18.86 -25.89 9.86
C ARG A 146 -19.55 -27.18 9.45
N LYS A 147 -19.77 -27.39 8.14
CA LYS A 147 -20.33 -28.65 7.62
C LYS A 147 -19.39 -29.82 7.96
N LEU A 148 -18.09 -29.65 7.76
CA LEU A 148 -17.09 -30.65 8.12
C LEU A 148 -17.10 -30.97 9.63
N GLN A 149 -17.18 -29.95 10.49
CA GLN A 149 -17.29 -30.13 11.94
C GLN A 149 -18.54 -30.95 12.32
N SER A 150 -19.68 -30.67 11.69
CA SER A 150 -20.92 -31.44 11.91
C SER A 150 -20.74 -32.91 11.50
N HIS A 151 -20.08 -33.18 10.37
CA HIS A 151 -19.85 -34.54 9.90
C HIS A 151 -18.93 -35.31 10.86
N PHE A 152 -17.84 -34.70 11.33
CA PHE A 152 -16.97 -35.31 12.34
C PHE A 152 -17.70 -35.56 13.66
N GLY A 153 -18.57 -34.64 14.08
CA GLY A 153 -19.41 -34.84 15.26
C GLY A 153 -20.37 -36.04 15.12
N GLN A 154 -20.91 -36.26 13.92
CA GLN A 154 -21.72 -37.44 13.63
C GLN A 154 -20.88 -38.71 13.64
N SER A 155 -19.74 -38.72 12.95
CA SER A 155 -18.83 -39.88 12.94
C SER A 155 -18.33 -40.25 14.33
N ALA A 156 -18.08 -39.27 15.21
CA ALA A 156 -17.71 -39.53 16.59
C ALA A 156 -18.81 -40.26 17.37
N LYS A 157 -20.09 -39.85 17.19
CA LYS A 157 -21.24 -40.57 17.78
C LYS A 157 -21.36 -41.99 17.24
N ASP A 158 -21.19 -42.17 15.93
CA ASP A 158 -21.27 -43.49 15.31
C ASP A 158 -20.19 -44.42 15.88
N ILE A 159 -18.98 -43.90 16.13
CA ILE A 159 -17.90 -44.66 16.80
C ILE A 159 -18.30 -45.03 18.24
N ASP A 160 -18.87 -44.12 19.01
CA ASP A 160 -19.33 -44.40 20.38
C ASP A 160 -20.39 -45.51 20.41
N ASP A 161 -21.36 -45.49 19.49
CA ASP A 161 -22.39 -46.51 19.39
C ASP A 161 -21.83 -47.90 19.01
N ILE A 162 -20.81 -47.93 18.15
CA ILE A 162 -20.07 -49.16 17.80
C ILE A 162 -19.33 -49.71 19.02
N LEU A 163 -18.67 -48.86 19.82
CA LEU A 163 -17.98 -49.28 21.03
C LEU A 163 -18.94 -49.84 22.08
N VAL A 164 -20.10 -49.20 22.29
CA VAL A 164 -21.15 -49.70 23.18
C VAL A 164 -21.65 -51.07 22.73
N SER A 165 -21.92 -51.23 21.43
CA SER A 165 -22.40 -52.50 20.85
C SER A 165 -21.36 -53.60 21.00
N THR A 166 -20.10 -53.31 20.70
CA THR A 166 -18.97 -54.23 20.86
C THR A 166 -18.83 -54.66 22.32
N SER A 167 -18.88 -53.73 23.28
CA SER A 167 -18.84 -54.05 24.72
C SER A 167 -19.97 -54.99 25.15
N LYS A 168 -21.20 -54.77 24.66
CA LYS A 168 -22.35 -55.66 24.93
C LYS A 168 -22.11 -57.06 24.36
N VAL A 169 -21.57 -57.17 23.15
CA VAL A 169 -21.23 -58.46 22.53
C VAL A 169 -20.14 -59.17 23.33
N THR A 170 -19.06 -58.48 23.71
CA THR A 170 -17.99 -59.06 24.55
C THR A 170 -18.52 -59.57 25.87
N LYS A 171 -19.37 -58.80 26.58
CA LYS A 171 -20.01 -59.22 27.84
C LYS A 171 -20.91 -60.45 27.67
N ARG A 172 -21.62 -60.56 26.54
CA ARG A 172 -22.43 -61.75 26.22
C ARG A 172 -21.54 -62.96 25.94
N GLY A 173 -20.45 -62.79 25.18
CA GLY A 173 -19.46 -63.84 24.93
C GLY A 173 -18.87 -64.39 26.24
N GLN A 174 -18.44 -63.50 27.13
CA GLN A 174 -17.92 -63.89 28.47
C GLN A 174 -18.95 -64.67 29.30
N LYS A 175 -20.25 -64.33 29.22
CA LYS A 175 -21.30 -65.08 29.90
C LYS A 175 -21.53 -66.47 29.31
N ILE A 176 -21.40 -66.61 27.99
CA ILE A 176 -21.55 -67.91 27.30
C ILE A 176 -20.36 -68.81 27.66
N GLU A 177 -19.14 -68.27 27.64
CA GLU A 177 -17.93 -68.97 28.10
C GLU A 177 -18.08 -69.44 29.56
N ALA A 178 -18.58 -68.58 30.45
CA ALA A 178 -18.84 -68.96 31.85
C ALA A 178 -19.93 -70.04 32.02
N LEU A 179 -20.83 -70.21 31.03
CA LEU A 179 -21.87 -71.24 31.04
C LEU A 179 -21.39 -72.57 30.42
N GLU A 180 -20.55 -72.54 29.38
CA GLU A 180 -19.97 -73.75 28.78
C GLU A 180 -18.94 -74.44 29.69
N PHE A 181 -18.27 -73.71 30.58
CA PHE A 181 -17.29 -74.28 31.52
C PHE A 181 -17.81 -74.53 32.95
N GLY A 182 -19.12 -74.41 33.19
CA GLY A 182 -19.74 -74.49 34.52
C GLY A 182 -20.39 -75.83 34.91
N ALA A 183 -20.30 -76.88 34.08
CA ALA A 183 -20.93 -78.17 34.38
C ALA A 183 -20.06 -79.39 34.02
N GLN A 184 -19.06 -79.67 34.86
CA GLN A 184 -18.63 -81.04 35.14
C GLN A 184 -18.37 -81.19 36.64
N PRO A 185 -19.19 -81.97 37.38
CA PRO A 185 -18.82 -82.42 38.70
C PRO A 185 -17.96 -83.67 38.57
N THR A 186 -16.67 -83.56 38.89
CA THR A 186 -15.87 -84.70 39.33
C THR A 186 -15.42 -84.43 40.75
N GLU A 187 -16.12 -85.07 41.70
CA GLU A 187 -15.60 -85.33 43.04
C GLU A 187 -14.30 -86.13 42.90
N GLY A 188 -13.25 -85.72 43.61
CA GLY A 188 -12.02 -86.53 43.68
C GLY A 188 -10.74 -85.77 44.04
N ASP A 189 -10.63 -85.44 45.32
CA ASP A 189 -9.40 -85.60 46.11
C ASP A 189 -8.33 -84.48 46.17
N ALA A 190 -7.93 -84.29 47.44
CA ALA A 190 -6.68 -83.80 48.02
C ALA A 190 -5.99 -82.53 47.49
N GLY A 191 -5.96 -81.54 48.39
CA GLY A 191 -4.69 -81.10 48.97
C GLY A 191 -4.00 -79.89 48.35
N SER A 192 -3.72 -78.90 49.21
CA SER A 192 -2.52 -78.01 49.24
C SER A 192 -2.03 -77.37 47.94
N ALA A 193 -1.58 -76.13 47.84
CA ALA A 193 -1.26 -75.03 48.72
C ALA A 193 -0.65 -73.96 47.79
N GLU A 194 -0.54 -72.72 48.29
CA GLU A 194 0.55 -71.78 47.97
C GLU A 194 0.61 -71.06 46.59
N THR A 195 0.45 -69.72 46.68
CA THR A 195 1.38 -68.66 46.20
C THR A 195 2.21 -68.93 44.94
N THR A 196 2.24 -68.10 43.89
CA THR A 196 2.64 -66.68 43.76
C THR A 196 2.77 -66.44 42.24
N HIS A 197 2.48 -65.30 41.62
CA HIS A 197 3.34 -64.12 41.36
C HIS A 197 2.60 -63.42 40.19
N GLY A 198 2.26 -62.13 40.18
CA GLY A 198 3.20 -61.01 40.24
C GLY A 198 3.68 -60.61 38.84
N ALA A 199 2.89 -59.84 38.08
CA ALA A 199 3.41 -59.01 36.98
C ALA A 199 2.46 -57.83 36.67
N LYS A 200 2.86 -56.66 37.17
CA LYS A 200 2.30 -55.33 36.92
C LYS A 200 3.00 -54.74 35.69
N VAL A 201 2.27 -54.16 34.74
CA VAL A 201 2.82 -53.09 33.87
C VAL A 201 1.75 -52.02 33.68
N GLU A 202 2.05 -50.84 34.23
CA GLU A 202 1.27 -49.60 34.16
C GLU A 202 1.52 -48.86 32.83
N ALA A 203 0.48 -48.16 32.40
CA ALA A 203 0.46 -47.23 31.29
C ALA A 203 1.17 -45.91 31.63
N GLY A 204 1.87 -45.33 30.65
CA GLY A 204 2.48 -43.99 30.74
C GLY A 204 2.23 -43.19 29.47
N ALA A 205 1.47 -42.10 29.64
CA ALA A 205 1.04 -41.14 28.62
C ALA A 205 2.17 -40.31 28.00
N ARG A 206 1.97 -39.83 26.77
CA ARG A 206 2.65 -38.64 26.24
C ARG A 206 1.66 -37.75 25.48
N VAL A 207 1.44 -36.56 26.03
CA VAL A 207 0.76 -35.42 25.40
C VAL A 207 1.85 -34.57 24.73
N ALA A 208 1.66 -34.22 23.47
CA ALA A 208 2.53 -33.31 22.72
C ALA A 208 1.97 -31.89 22.79
N ASP A 209 2.80 -30.96 23.28
CA ASP A 209 2.52 -29.53 23.40
C ASP A 209 2.92 -28.81 22.09
N SER A 210 2.07 -27.95 21.56
CA SER A 210 2.31 -27.19 20.32
C SER A 210 2.37 -25.70 20.61
N LYS A 211 3.59 -25.16 20.55
CA LYS A 211 3.87 -23.72 20.56
C LYS A 211 3.52 -23.12 19.21
N THR A 212 2.54 -22.23 19.16
CA THR A 212 2.42 -21.22 18.08
C THR A 212 2.00 -19.88 18.65
N GLY A 213 2.76 -18.86 18.25
CA GLY A 213 2.88 -17.58 18.91
C GLY A 213 1.68 -16.65 18.74
N GLN A 214 1.29 -16.02 19.84
CA GLN A 214 0.50 -14.79 19.85
C GLN A 214 1.38 -13.64 19.37
N LEU A 215 1.13 -13.14 18.15
CA LEU A 215 1.60 -11.83 17.71
C LEU A 215 0.63 -10.77 18.23
N ARG A 216 1.04 -10.01 19.25
CA ARG A 216 0.33 -8.79 19.68
C ARG A 216 0.74 -7.65 18.76
N LEU A 217 -0.24 -7.14 18.01
CA LEU A 217 -0.11 -5.89 17.25
C LEU A 217 -0.02 -4.72 18.26
N ARG A 218 1.09 -4.00 18.28
CA ARG A 218 1.26 -2.75 19.04
C ARG A 218 0.91 -1.60 18.10
N VAL A 219 -0.23 -0.95 18.33
CA VAL A 219 -0.53 0.35 17.73
C VAL A 219 0.37 1.37 18.42
N VAL A 220 1.20 2.06 17.65
CA VAL A 220 1.97 3.21 18.12
C VAL A 220 1.08 4.43 17.88
N GLU A 221 0.50 4.97 18.95
CA GLU A 221 0.03 6.35 18.96
C GLU A 221 1.28 7.23 18.98
N GLY A 222 1.42 8.10 17.98
CA GLY A 222 2.46 9.12 17.96
C GLY A 222 1.96 10.35 18.68
N ASP A 223 2.63 10.71 19.78
CA ASP A 223 2.65 12.07 20.32
C ASP A 223 3.78 12.86 19.64
N ASP A 224 3.49 14.14 19.41
CA ASP A 224 4.29 15.27 18.89
C ASP A 224 4.52 15.41 17.36
#